data_AF-A0A1X9PUA6-F1
#
_entry.id   AF-A0A1X9PUA6-F1
#
_cell.length_a   1.000
_cell.length_b   1.000
_cell.length_c   1.000
_cell.angle_alpha   90.00
_cell.angle_beta   90.00
_cell.angle_gamma   90.00
#
_symmetry.space_group_name_H-M   'P 1'
#
loop_
_entity.id
_entity.type
_entity.pdbx_description
1 polymer ?
#
loop_
_entity_poly.entity_id
_entity_poly.type
_entity_poly.pdbx_seq_one_letter_code
_entity_poly.pdbx_strand_id
1 'polypeptide(L)'
;MLTVINDICYFLIENNPDLIYQFCNTEYNSIRLFENFRNNLLWQNFILKYLEEPKNIYENKMVIYYMTKRHTINKKYVKIERIAEFINLLSIQYFVALVIEIVDFVLPKIYDLLCYFGQLVYFVIKNLQIYKYFNKKVDSKSMNTHKKFLN
;
A
#
# COMPACT_ATOMS: atom_id res chain seq x y z
N MET A 1 -16.55 12.53 7.49
CA MET A 1 -17.85 12.23 6.85
C MET A 1 -18.15 10.74 6.87
N LEU A 2 -17.28 9.87 6.32
CA LEU A 2 -17.47 8.41 6.41
C LEU A 2 -17.43 7.87 7.85
N THR A 3 -16.54 8.37 8.69
CA THR A 3 -16.50 8.03 10.13
C THR A 3 -17.82 8.36 10.82
N VAL A 4 -18.31 9.59 10.62
CA VAL A 4 -19.61 10.03 11.16
C VAL A 4 -20.78 9.18 10.64
N ILE A 5 -20.78 8.81 9.36
CA ILE A 5 -21.81 7.91 8.82
C ILE A 5 -21.72 6.53 9.48
N ASN A 6 -20.51 5.98 9.62
CA ASN A 6 -20.29 4.69 10.28
C ASN A 6 -20.69 4.75 11.77
N ASP A 7 -20.41 5.86 12.46
CA ASP A 7 -20.82 6.09 13.85
C ASP A 7 -22.34 6.18 13.97
N ILE A 8 -23.02 6.88 13.06
CA ILE A 8 -24.49 6.95 13.00
C ILE A 8 -25.06 5.56 12.71
N CYS A 9 -24.53 4.83 11.74
CA CYS A 9 -24.96 3.48 11.43
C CYS A 9 -24.78 2.57 12.65
N TYR A 10 -23.63 2.63 13.32
CA TYR A 10 -23.37 1.86 14.53
C TYR A 10 -24.34 2.21 15.65
N PHE A 11 -24.57 3.50 15.89
CA PHE A 11 -25.54 4.00 16.88
C PHE A 11 -26.96 3.49 16.58
N LEU A 12 -27.39 3.52 15.32
CA LEU A 12 -28.72 3.05 14.95
C LEU A 12 -28.84 1.52 15.10
N ILE A 13 -27.78 0.75 14.80
CA ILE A 13 -27.73 -0.70 15.01
C ILE A 13 -27.85 -1.05 16.49
N GLU A 14 -27.12 -0.33 17.35
CA GLU A 14 -27.08 -0.63 18.77
C GLU A 14 -28.39 -0.26 19.48
N ASN A 15 -29.03 0.85 19.09
CA ASN A 15 -30.25 1.33 19.76
C ASN A 15 -31.54 0.73 19.19
N ASN A 16 -31.57 0.34 17.92
CA ASN A 16 -32.77 -0.19 17.27
C ASN A 16 -32.43 -1.36 16.32
N PRO A 17 -31.94 -2.49 16.85
CA PRO A 17 -31.48 -3.61 16.03
C PRO A 17 -32.62 -4.20 15.18
N ASP A 18 -33.83 -4.29 15.72
CA ASP A 18 -35.00 -4.86 15.04
C ASP A 18 -35.41 -4.06 13.81
N LEU A 19 -35.33 -2.72 13.91
CA LEU A 19 -35.69 -1.80 12.83
C LEU A 19 -34.69 -1.94 11.68
N ILE A 20 -33.39 -1.93 11.98
CA ILE A 20 -32.37 -2.11 10.93
C ILE A 20 -32.44 -3.50 10.33
N TYR A 21 -32.65 -4.53 11.16
CA TYR A 21 -32.81 -5.89 10.66
C TYR A 21 -33.99 -5.96 9.67
N GLN A 22 -35.12 -5.29 9.94
CA GLN A 22 -36.26 -5.22 9.01
C GLN A 22 -35.95 -4.44 7.72
N PHE A 23 -35.25 -3.29 7.81
CA PHE A 23 -34.90 -2.49 6.63
C PHE A 23 -33.82 -3.14 5.75
N CYS A 24 -32.90 -3.88 6.36
CA CYS A 24 -31.81 -4.57 5.67
C CYS A 24 -32.14 -6.06 5.40
N ASN A 25 -33.32 -6.54 5.81
CA ASN A 25 -33.70 -7.96 5.77
C ASN A 25 -33.64 -8.55 4.36
N THR A 26 -33.86 -7.73 3.32
CA THR A 26 -33.80 -8.17 1.92
C THR A 26 -32.39 -8.56 1.47
N GLU A 27 -31.34 -8.05 2.14
CA GLU A 27 -29.93 -8.35 1.85
C GLU A 27 -29.30 -9.31 2.89
N TYR A 28 -29.78 -9.30 4.13
CA TYR A 28 -29.19 -10.05 5.25
C TYR A 28 -30.16 -11.11 5.80
N ASN A 29 -30.43 -12.15 5.01
CA ASN A 29 -31.36 -13.25 5.33
C ASN A 29 -30.98 -14.11 6.56
N SER A 30 -29.85 -13.84 7.22
CA SER A 30 -29.43 -14.58 8.40
C SER A 30 -28.75 -13.67 9.42
N ILE A 31 -28.92 -14.00 10.71
CA ILE A 31 -28.26 -13.34 11.84
C ILE A 31 -26.74 -13.27 11.62
N ARG A 32 -26.14 -14.32 11.04
CA ARG A 32 -24.69 -14.34 10.74
C ARG A 32 -24.26 -13.25 9.76
N LEU A 33 -25.06 -12.97 8.73
CA LEU A 33 -24.73 -11.92 7.77
C LEU A 33 -24.86 -10.54 8.41
N PHE A 34 -25.86 -10.34 9.28
CA PHE A 34 -26.05 -9.11 10.03
C PHE A 34 -24.88 -8.84 11.00
N GLU A 35 -24.45 -9.85 11.76
CA GLU A 35 -23.29 -9.72 12.65
C GLU A 35 -21.98 -9.47 11.87
N ASN A 36 -21.82 -10.09 10.69
CA ASN A 36 -20.69 -9.78 9.82
C ASN A 36 -20.72 -8.32 9.34
N PHE A 37 -21.89 -7.78 9.01
CA PHE A 37 -22.03 -6.37 8.63
C PHE A 37 -21.63 -5.42 9.76
N ARG A 38 -22.13 -5.68 10.98
CA ARG A 38 -21.77 -4.94 12.19
C ARG A 38 -20.27 -4.98 12.47
N ASN A 39 -19.65 -6.16 12.36
CA ASN A 39 -18.20 -6.31 12.52
C ASN A 39 -17.43 -5.55 11.44
N ASN A 40 -17.89 -5.60 10.18
CA ASN A 40 -17.25 -4.86 9.09
C ASN A 40 -17.31 -3.35 9.32
N LEU A 41 -18.43 -2.81 9.81
CA LEU A 41 -18.56 -1.40 10.16
C LEU A 41 -17.57 -1.00 11.27
N LEU A 42 -17.44 -1.82 12.31
CA LEU A 42 -16.48 -1.60 13.39
C LEU A 42 -15.03 -1.57 12.87
N TRP A 43 -14.66 -2.57 12.08
CA TRP A 43 -13.32 -2.65 11.48
C TRP A 43 -13.04 -1.47 10.55
N GLN A 44 -14.00 -1.07 9.71
CA GLN A 44 -13.85 0.10 8.86
C GLN A 44 -13.66 1.36 9.67
N ASN A 45 -14.43 1.57 10.73
CA ASN A 45 -14.28 2.76 11.57
C ASN A 45 -12.93 2.78 12.29
N PHE A 46 -12.47 1.62 12.77
CA PHE A 46 -11.14 1.47 13.36
C PHE A 46 -10.03 1.84 12.36
N ILE A 47 -10.08 1.29 11.15
CA ILE A 47 -9.10 1.60 10.08
C ILE A 47 -9.11 3.08 9.74
N LEU A 48 -10.30 3.68 9.58
CA LEU A 48 -10.43 5.10 9.24
C LEU A 48 -9.82 5.99 10.32
N LYS A 49 -10.13 5.73 11.59
CA LYS A 49 -9.71 6.56 12.73
C LYS A 49 -8.24 6.36 13.12
N TYR A 50 -7.74 5.13 13.07
CA TYR A 50 -6.40 4.82 13.59
C TYR A 50 -5.33 4.66 12.52
N LEU A 51 -5.70 4.45 11.26
CA LEU A 51 -4.73 4.29 10.17
C LEU A 51 -4.83 5.41 9.15
N GLU A 52 -6.01 5.63 8.56
CA GLU A 52 -6.16 6.61 7.48
C GLU A 52 -6.09 8.06 7.97
N GLU A 53 -6.75 8.38 9.08
CA GLU A 53 -6.75 9.72 9.67
C GLU A 53 -5.34 10.23 10.04
N PRO A 54 -4.53 9.51 10.85
CA PRO A 54 -3.17 9.94 11.16
C PRO A 54 -2.29 10.04 9.91
N LYS A 55 -2.43 9.11 8.97
CA LYS A 55 -1.71 9.17 7.69
C LYS A 55 -2.04 10.45 6.91
N ASN A 56 -3.33 10.78 6.79
CA ASN A 56 -3.78 11.96 6.07
C ASN A 56 -3.33 13.26 6.78
N ILE A 57 -3.32 13.27 8.12
CA ILE A 57 -2.81 14.41 8.90
C ILE A 57 -1.31 14.58 8.65
N TYR A 58 -0.53 13.51 8.76
CA TYR A 58 0.92 13.51 8.51
C TYR A 58 1.27 13.99 7.10
N GLU A 59 0.55 13.52 6.09
CA GLU A 59 0.77 13.91 4.69
C GLU A 59 0.22 15.32 4.35
N ASN A 60 -0.35 16.06 5.32
CA ASN A 60 -1.03 17.34 5.11
C ASN A 60 -2.13 17.26 4.02
N LYS A 61 -2.88 16.16 4.03
CA LYS A 61 -3.99 15.89 3.10
C LYS A 61 -5.32 15.94 3.84
N MET A 62 -6.25 16.71 3.29
CA MET A 62 -7.65 16.71 3.69
C MET A 62 -8.47 15.97 2.65
N VAL A 63 -9.33 15.05 3.10
CA VAL A 63 -10.25 14.32 2.24
C VAL A 63 -11.56 15.08 2.14
N ILE A 64 -11.92 15.48 0.93
CA ILE A 64 -13.21 16.11 0.62
C ILE A 64 -14.06 15.11 -0.14
N TYR A 65 -15.26 14.87 0.37
CA TYR A 65 -16.28 14.07 -0.28
C TYR A 65 -17.21 14.99 -1.06
N TYR A 66 -17.50 14.63 -2.30
CA TYR A 66 -18.43 15.39 -3.14
C TYR A 66 -19.34 14.46 -3.93
N MET A 67 -20.56 14.91 -4.14
CA MET A 67 -21.57 14.20 -4.94
C MET A 67 -21.46 14.64 -6.40
N THR A 68 -21.42 13.69 -7.31
CA THR A 68 -21.51 13.99 -8.75
C THR A 68 -22.95 13.83 -9.25
N LYS A 69 -23.23 14.38 -10.44
CA LYS A 69 -24.54 14.32 -11.10
C LYS A 69 -25.11 12.90 -11.27
N ARG A 70 -24.29 11.86 -11.16
CA ARG A 70 -24.71 10.45 -11.23
C ARG A 70 -25.01 9.82 -9.87
N HIS A 71 -25.22 10.61 -8.83
CA HIS A 71 -25.44 10.16 -7.45
C HIS A 71 -24.29 9.33 -6.86
N THR A 72 -23.08 9.41 -7.44
CA THR A 72 -21.90 8.75 -6.87
C THR A 72 -21.15 9.69 -5.93
N ILE A 73 -20.84 9.20 -4.74
CA ILE A 73 -19.94 9.85 -3.78
C ILE A 73 -18.51 9.64 -4.28
N ASN A 74 -17.80 10.72 -4.55
CA ASN A 74 -16.38 10.68 -4.91
C ASN A 74 -15.54 11.33 -3.82
N LYS A 75 -14.27 10.90 -3.75
CA LYS A 75 -13.27 11.43 -2.83
C LYS A 75 -12.20 12.22 -3.58
N LYS A 76 -11.84 13.39 -3.08
CA LYS A 76 -10.71 14.19 -3.57
C LYS A 76 -9.81 14.58 -2.41
N TYR A 77 -8.50 14.52 -2.64
CA TYR A 77 -7.51 14.99 -1.68
C TYR A 77 -7.15 16.44 -1.99
N VAL A 78 -7.14 17.27 -0.96
CA VAL A 78 -6.68 18.66 -1.03
C VAL A 78 -5.53 18.83 -0.03
N LYS A 79 -4.47 19.50 -0.46
CA LYS A 79 -3.29 19.73 0.38
C LYS A 79 -3.54 20.96 1.24
N ILE A 80 -3.55 20.78 2.56
CA ILE A 80 -3.85 21.83 3.55
C ILE A 80 -2.93 21.61 4.74
N GLU A 81 -2.45 22.70 5.34
CA GLU A 81 -1.63 22.64 6.55
C GLU A 81 -2.46 22.16 7.74
N ARG A 82 -2.09 21.03 8.35
CA ARG A 82 -2.85 20.37 9.43
C ARG A 82 -2.05 20.24 10.74
N ILE A 83 -1.17 21.21 11.01
CA ILE A 83 -0.27 21.16 12.18
C ILE A 83 -1.03 21.12 13.51
N ALA A 84 -2.12 21.90 13.64
CA ALA A 84 -2.93 21.89 14.85
C ALA A 84 -3.59 20.52 15.12
N GLU A 85 -4.01 19.84 14.07
CA GLU A 85 -4.60 18.50 14.16
C GLU A 85 -3.55 17.44 14.48
N PHE A 86 -2.33 17.60 13.95
CA PHE A 86 -1.20 16.74 14.26
C PHE A 86 -0.80 16.79 15.75
N ILE A 87 -0.79 17.99 16.34
CA ILE A 87 -0.48 18.17 17.77
C ILE A 87 -1.56 17.53 18.65
N ASN A 88 -2.80 17.48 18.17
CA ASN A 88 -3.96 16.93 18.90
C ASN A 88 -4.19 15.43 18.65
N LEU A 89 -3.29 14.73 17.95
CA LEU A 89 -3.42 13.29 17.71
C LEU A 89 -3.39 12.50 19.03
N LEU A 90 -4.20 11.43 19.11
CA LEU A 90 -4.07 10.47 20.21
C LEU A 90 -2.71 9.77 20.16
N SER A 91 -2.21 9.31 21.30
CA SER A 91 -0.92 8.62 21.42
C SER A 91 -0.76 7.43 20.48
N ILE A 92 -1.82 6.64 20.28
CA ILE A 92 -1.81 5.51 19.35
C ILE A 92 -1.77 5.96 17.87
N GLN A 93 -2.44 7.07 17.54
CA GLN A 93 -2.43 7.64 16.20
C GLN A 93 -1.06 8.26 15.88
N TYR A 94 -0.40 8.85 16.89
CA TYR A 94 0.97 9.33 16.77
C TYR A 94 1.96 8.19 16.51
N PHE A 95 1.81 7.06 17.19
CA PHE A 95 2.62 5.87 16.90
C PHE A 95 2.46 5.39 15.45
N VAL A 96 1.24 5.41 14.91
CA VAL A 96 1.01 5.07 13.49
C VAL A 96 1.71 6.05 12.56
N ALA A 97 1.65 7.36 12.84
CA ALA A 97 2.38 8.37 12.06
C ALA A 97 3.90 8.14 12.09
N LEU A 98 4.47 7.81 13.26
CA LEU A 98 5.90 7.46 13.38
C LEU A 98 6.27 6.21 12.58
N VAL A 99 5.43 5.18 12.58
CA VAL A 99 5.67 3.97 11.77
C VAL A 99 5.71 4.32 10.29
N ILE A 100 4.80 5.19 9.83
CA ILE A 100 4.78 5.67 8.45
C ILE A 100 6.09 6.41 8.13
N GLU A 101 6.55 7.29 9.03
CA GLU A 101 7.81 8.02 8.86
C GLU A 101 9.04 7.08 8.79
N ILE A 102 9.09 6.05 9.64
CA ILE A 102 10.14 5.03 9.61
C ILE A 102 10.10 4.27 8.28
N VAL A 103 8.92 3.87 7.83
CA VAL A 103 8.76 3.14 6.55
C VAL A 103 9.22 4.01 5.38
N ASP A 104 8.80 5.27 5.34
CA ASP A 104 9.21 6.22 4.29
C ASP A 104 10.72 6.48 4.30
N PHE A 105 11.37 6.42 5.46
CA PHE A 105 12.83 6.53 5.57
C PHE A 105 13.58 5.25 5.16
N VAL A 106 13.00 4.08 5.44
CA VAL A 106 13.64 2.77 5.22
C VAL A 106 13.45 2.28 3.78
N LEU A 107 12.27 2.49 3.18
CA LEU A 107 11.93 2.01 1.83
C LEU A 107 12.94 2.45 0.75
N PRO A 108 13.35 3.73 0.65
CA PRO A 108 14.31 4.17 -0.36
C PRO A 108 15.65 3.44 -0.22
N LYS A 109 16.11 3.23 1.01
CA LYS A 109 17.40 2.56 1.27
C LYS A 109 17.38 1.09 0.88
N ILE A 110 16.27 0.40 1.13
CA ILE A 110 16.09 -0.98 0.68
C ILE A 110 16.08 -1.06 -0.85
N TYR A 111 15.39 -0.11 -1.50
CA TYR A 111 15.35 -0.04 -2.96
C TYR A 111 16.75 0.17 -3.56
N ASP A 112 17.51 1.12 -3.00
CA ASP A 112 18.89 1.39 -3.43
C ASP A 112 19.77 0.15 -3.28
N LEU A 113 19.69 -0.55 -2.13
CA LEU A 113 20.41 -1.79 -1.91
C LEU A 113 20.06 -2.85 -2.97
N LEU A 114 18.77 -3.05 -3.25
CA LEU A 114 18.33 -3.98 -4.29
C LEU A 114 18.86 -3.60 -5.68
N CYS A 115 18.87 -2.31 -6.00
CA CYS A 115 19.47 -1.82 -7.25
C CYS A 115 20.97 -2.12 -7.33
N TYR A 116 21.74 -1.88 -6.26
CA TYR A 116 23.16 -2.21 -6.23
C TYR A 116 23.41 -3.72 -6.36
N PHE A 117 22.63 -4.55 -5.67
CA PHE A 117 22.71 -6.01 -5.83
C PHE A 117 22.41 -6.44 -7.26
N GLY A 118 21.38 -5.86 -7.89
CA GLY A 118 21.04 -6.12 -9.28
C GLY A 118 22.18 -5.76 -10.25
N GLN A 119 22.83 -4.62 -10.03
CA GLN A 119 23.99 -4.19 -10.83
C GLN A 119 25.19 -5.13 -10.66
N LEU A 120 25.48 -5.58 -9.45
CA LEU A 120 26.54 -6.55 -9.18
C LEU A 120 26.29 -7.87 -9.91
N VAL A 121 25.07 -8.41 -9.82
CA VAL A 121 24.68 -9.63 -10.53
C VAL A 121 24.84 -9.46 -12.03
N TYR A 122 24.35 -8.34 -12.59
CA TYR A 122 24.50 -8.03 -14.01
C TYR A 122 25.97 -7.98 -14.45
N PHE A 123 26.83 -7.33 -13.66
CA PHE A 123 28.27 -7.24 -13.93
C PHE A 123 28.94 -8.61 -13.95
N VAL A 124 28.63 -9.48 -12.99
CA VAL A 124 29.17 -10.86 -12.94
C VAL A 124 28.74 -11.65 -14.17
N ILE A 125 27.46 -11.60 -14.53
CA ILE A 125 26.95 -12.32 -15.72
C ILE A 125 27.65 -11.82 -16.99
N LYS A 126 27.78 -10.50 -17.17
CA LYS A 126 28.44 -9.90 -18.33
C LYS A 126 29.91 -10.34 -18.43
N ASN A 127 30.66 -10.33 -17.33
CA ASN A 127 32.06 -10.76 -17.33
C ASN A 127 32.21 -12.25 -17.63
N LEU A 128 31.33 -13.11 -17.11
CA LEU A 128 31.34 -14.53 -17.44
C LEU A 128 31.08 -14.78 -18.94
N GLN A 129 30.17 -14.01 -19.56
CA GLN A 129 29.92 -14.10 -21.00
C GLN A 129 31.15 -13.66 -21.81
N ILE A 130 31.78 -12.54 -21.43
CA ILE A 130 33.01 -12.05 -22.07
C ILE A 130 34.13 -13.09 -21.94
N TYR A 131 34.32 -13.66 -20.76
CA TYR A 131 35.32 -14.71 -20.53
C TYR A 131 35.11 -15.92 -21.44
N LYS A 132 33.86 -16.42 -21.54
CA LYS A 132 33.51 -17.51 -22.46
C LYS A 132 33.79 -17.16 -23.93
N TYR A 133 33.49 -15.92 -24.34
CA TYR A 133 33.78 -15.46 -25.70
C TYR A 133 35.29 -15.43 -26.00
N PHE A 134 36.10 -14.91 -25.07
CA PHE A 134 37.56 -14.91 -25.20
C PHE A 134 38.13 -16.32 -25.28
N ASN A 135 37.72 -17.23 -24.40
CA ASN A 135 38.25 -18.59 -24.39
C ASN A 135 37.93 -19.32 -25.70
N LYS A 136 36.67 -19.23 -26.17
CA LYS A 136 36.25 -19.79 -27.47
C LYS A 136 37.05 -19.22 -28.65
N LYS A 137 37.39 -17.93 -28.60
CA LYS A 137 38.19 -17.27 -29.64
C LYS A 137 39.65 -17.75 -29.60
N VAL A 138 40.24 -17.94 -28.43
CA VAL A 138 41.59 -18.48 -28.27
C VAL A 138 41.67 -19.93 -28.79
N ASP A 139 40.70 -20.77 -28.44
CA ASP A 139 40.62 -22.16 -28.91
C ASP A 139 40.48 -22.25 -30.44
N SER A 140 39.68 -21.37 -31.05
CA SER A 140 39.53 -21.32 -32.51
C SER A 140 40.81 -20.88 -33.23
N LYS A 141 41.66 -20.09 -32.57
CA LYS A 141 42.90 -19.55 -33.14
C LYS A 141 44.05 -20.57 -33.04
N SER A 142 44.16 -21.32 -31.94
CA SER A 142 45.15 -22.39 -31.78
C SER A 142 44.94 -23.55 -32.78
N MET A 143 43.68 -23.87 -33.05
CA MET A 143 43.27 -24.92 -34.00
C MET A 143 43.59 -24.54 -35.45
N ASN A 144 43.49 -23.26 -35.80
CA ASN A 144 43.87 -22.75 -37.12
C ASN A 144 45.40 -22.65 -37.31
N THR A 145 46.18 -22.36 -36.25
CA THR A 145 47.64 -22.39 -36.35
C THR A 145 48.18 -23.80 -36.57
N HIS A 146 47.64 -24.82 -35.88
CA HIS A 146 48.05 -26.21 -36.10
C HIS A 146 47.77 -26.70 -37.54
N LYS A 147 46.65 -26.30 -38.15
CA LYS A 147 46.36 -26.61 -39.56
C LYS A 147 47.34 -25.95 -40.55
N LYS A 148 47.96 -24.83 -40.17
CA LYS A 148 48.89 -24.08 -41.03
C LYS A 148 50.33 -24.61 -40.99
N PHE A 149 50.67 -25.43 -39.99
CA PHE A 149 51.97 -26.12 -39.88
C PHE A 149 51.96 -27.53 -40.48
N LEU A 150 50.79 -28.06 -40.85
CA LEU A 150 50.60 -29.40 -41.42
C LEU A 150 50.39 -29.41 -42.95
N ASN A 151 50.37 -28.23 -43.58
CA ASN A 151 50.36 -28.03 -45.04
C ASN A 151 51.64 -27.29 -45.43
#